data_AF-A0AAV6EDH3-F1
#
_entry.id   AF-A0AAV6EDH3-F1
#
_cell.length_a   1.000
_cell.length_b   1.000
_cell.length_c   1.000
_cell.angle_alpha   90.00
_cell.angle_beta   90.00
_cell.angle_gamma   90.00
#
_symmetry.space_group_name_H-M   'P 1'
#
loop_
_entity.id
_entity.type
_entity.pdbx_description
1 polymer ?
#
loop_
_entity_poly.entity_id
_entity_poly.type
_entity_poly.pdbx_seq_one_letter_code
_entity_poly.pdbx_strand_id
1 'polypeptide(L)'
;MLDKLCNGILDKNKKACDMLAKLENKPQESKKQNASAMQNHNASQNLNTQAQKEQIIKDLYAKYMINQEPNQPLLALLGKDTKMLWDKAENTDDGMICLEFDPVVDGQDWDAKELKKSLKISSLLNGNVLTQFANFGEKKQVEYSFICDEKCAIDDIKIQTKEYDFSLLNTLKECSGS
;
A
#
# COMPACT_ATOMS: atom_id res chain seq x y z
N MET A 1 46.21 5.02 33.07
CA MET A 1 46.23 6.49 33.33
C MET A 1 44.84 7.02 33.72
N LEU A 2 44.09 6.22 34.52
CA LEU A 2 42.93 6.63 35.31
C LEU A 2 43.16 6.34 36.82
N ASP A 3 44.36 5.87 37.18
CA ASP A 3 44.75 5.51 38.55
C ASP A 3 45.10 6.72 39.43
N LYS A 4 44.90 7.94 38.92
CA LYS A 4 45.13 9.19 39.65
C LYS A 4 43.85 9.97 40.00
N LEU A 5 42.67 9.38 39.80
CA LEU A 5 41.39 10.06 40.12
C LEU A 5 40.67 9.54 41.38
N CYS A 6 41.26 8.61 42.14
CA CYS A 6 40.60 8.03 43.33
C CYS A 6 41.31 8.28 44.67
N ASN A 7 42.38 9.07 44.71
CA ASN A 7 43.03 9.43 45.97
C ASN A 7 42.66 10.86 46.38
N GLY A 8 41.60 10.96 47.19
CA GLY A 8 41.27 12.16 47.95
C GLY A 8 39.87 12.71 47.63
N ILE A 9 38.88 12.23 48.39
CA ILE A 9 37.72 12.96 48.96
C ILE A 9 36.61 11.94 49.28
N LEU A 10 36.42 11.73 50.59
CA LEU A 10 35.24 11.23 51.31
C LEU A 10 34.36 10.13 50.67
N ASP A 11 34.56 8.90 51.16
CA ASP A 11 33.62 7.87 51.67
C ASP A 11 32.12 7.78 51.28
N LYS A 12 31.62 8.53 50.29
CA LYS A 12 30.21 8.48 49.86
C LYS A 12 29.97 7.78 48.52
N ASN A 13 31.02 7.27 47.86
CA ASN A 13 30.91 6.64 46.54
C ASN A 13 31.48 5.21 46.46
N LYS A 14 31.65 4.51 47.60
CA LYS A 14 32.02 3.08 47.61
C LYS A 14 31.04 2.21 46.81
N LYS A 15 29.75 2.59 46.79
CA LYS A 15 28.69 1.92 46.01
C LYS A 15 28.81 2.13 44.49
N ALA A 16 29.49 3.18 44.03
CA ALA A 16 29.66 3.48 42.60
C ALA A 16 30.85 2.70 42.00
N CYS A 17 31.93 2.48 42.75
CA CYS A 17 33.05 1.67 42.30
C CYS A 17 32.71 0.16 42.22
N ASP A 18 31.90 -0.35 43.17
CA ASP A 18 31.45 -1.74 43.14
C ASP A 18 30.46 -2.05 41.99
N MET A 19 29.81 -1.02 41.42
CA MET A 19 28.87 -1.17 40.31
C MET A 19 29.58 -1.26 38.94
N LEU A 20 30.76 -0.63 38.80
CA LEU A 20 31.58 -0.71 37.60
C LEU A 20 32.37 -2.02 37.51
N ALA A 21 32.80 -2.61 38.63
CA ALA A 21 33.46 -3.92 38.65
C ALA A 21 32.53 -5.11 38.32
N LYS A 22 31.20 -4.91 38.35
CA LYS A 22 30.20 -5.93 37.96
C LYS A 22 29.84 -5.90 36.46
N LEU A 23 30.34 -4.93 35.70
CA LEU A 23 30.07 -4.82 34.26
C LEU A 23 31.09 -5.54 33.37
N GLU A 24 32.22 -6.03 33.91
CA GLU A 24 33.27 -6.69 33.11
C GLU A 24 33.39 -8.21 33.27
N ASN A 25 32.50 -8.89 34.01
CA ASN A 25 32.49 -10.35 34.07
C ASN A 25 31.07 -10.94 34.08
N LYS A 26 30.40 -10.91 32.92
CA LYS A 26 29.29 -11.83 32.63
C LYS A 26 29.48 -12.47 31.26
N PRO A 27 29.28 -13.80 31.11
CA PRO A 27 29.52 -14.51 29.86
C PRO A 27 28.58 -14.03 28.75
N GLN A 28 29.11 -13.99 27.52
CA GLN A 28 28.31 -13.89 26.30
C GLN A 28 27.27 -15.01 26.23
N GLU A 29 25.99 -14.68 26.34
CA GLU A 29 24.91 -15.49 25.80
C GLU A 29 24.11 -14.70 24.76
N SER A 30 24.35 -15.07 23.49
CA SER A 30 23.42 -15.07 22.37
C SER A 30 22.71 -13.78 21.94
N LYS A 31 23.30 -13.14 20.92
CA LYS A 31 22.58 -12.45 19.84
C LYS A 31 21.56 -13.39 19.18
N LYS A 32 20.29 -13.43 19.63
CA LYS A 32 19.20 -14.07 18.85
C LYS A 32 17.77 -13.60 19.13
N GLN A 33 17.55 -12.50 19.87
CA GLN A 33 16.18 -12.06 20.23
C GLN A 33 15.70 -10.75 19.59
N ASN A 34 16.55 -9.97 18.91
CA ASN A 34 16.11 -8.73 18.24
C ASN A 34 15.73 -8.89 16.75
N ALA A 35 16.08 -10.01 16.10
CA ALA A 35 15.63 -10.28 14.74
C ALA A 35 14.14 -10.68 14.72
N SER A 36 13.71 -11.54 15.64
CA SER A 36 12.34 -12.06 15.67
C SER A 36 11.30 -11.00 16.00
N ALA A 37 11.58 -10.03 16.89
CA ALA A 37 10.63 -8.97 17.23
C ALA A 37 10.47 -7.93 16.09
N MET A 38 11.56 -7.55 15.41
CA MET A 38 11.50 -6.68 14.23
C MET A 38 10.90 -7.41 13.01
N GLN A 39 11.19 -8.70 12.83
CA GLN A 39 10.56 -9.54 11.80
C GLN A 39 9.06 -9.73 12.06
N ASN A 40 8.65 -9.92 13.31
CA ASN A 40 7.24 -10.08 13.67
C ASN A 40 6.46 -8.76 13.59
N HIS A 41 7.07 -7.61 13.90
CA HIS A 41 6.46 -6.30 13.67
C HIS A 41 6.32 -5.99 12.17
N ASN A 42 7.37 -6.22 11.38
CA ASN A 42 7.32 -6.02 9.93
C ASN A 42 6.33 -6.99 9.25
N ALA A 43 6.28 -8.26 9.66
CA ALA A 43 5.34 -9.23 9.11
C ALA A 43 3.88 -8.92 9.53
N SER A 44 3.64 -8.54 10.78
CA SER A 44 2.29 -8.19 11.26
C SER A 44 1.79 -6.86 10.68
N GLN A 45 2.68 -5.88 10.51
CA GLN A 45 2.32 -4.64 9.81
C GLN A 45 2.09 -4.90 8.33
N ASN A 46 2.94 -5.68 7.65
CA ASN A 46 2.76 -6.04 6.24
C ASN A 46 1.44 -6.82 6.00
N LEU A 47 1.10 -7.79 6.86
CA LEU A 47 -0.18 -8.51 6.81
C LEU A 47 -1.39 -7.60 7.06
N ASN A 48 -1.27 -6.67 8.01
CA ASN A 48 -2.34 -5.70 8.30
C ASN A 48 -2.53 -4.71 7.13
N THR A 49 -1.43 -4.23 6.54
CA THR A 49 -1.45 -3.38 5.34
C THR A 49 -2.04 -4.13 4.15
N GLN A 50 -1.69 -5.42 3.95
CA GLN A 50 -2.22 -6.19 2.84
C GLN A 50 -3.73 -6.46 2.98
N ALA A 51 -4.19 -6.80 4.18
CA ALA A 51 -5.61 -6.95 4.46
C ALA A 51 -6.38 -5.64 4.23
N GLN A 52 -5.78 -4.49 4.59
CA GLN A 52 -6.35 -3.17 4.32
C GLN A 52 -6.48 -2.90 2.82
N LYS A 53 -5.45 -3.19 2.02
CA LYS A 53 -5.49 -3.03 0.55
C LYS A 53 -6.59 -3.89 -0.07
N GLU A 54 -6.69 -5.16 0.31
CA GLU A 54 -7.78 -6.01 -0.17
C GLU A 54 -9.15 -5.48 0.24
N GLN A 55 -9.28 -4.93 1.46
CA GLN A 55 -10.54 -4.35 1.93
C GLN A 55 -10.94 -3.13 1.11
N ILE A 56 -9.98 -2.24 0.77
CA ILE A 56 -10.21 -1.10 -0.12
C ILE A 56 -10.80 -1.57 -1.46
N ILE A 57 -10.23 -2.61 -2.05
CA ILE A 57 -10.72 -3.15 -3.33
C ILE A 57 -12.08 -3.84 -3.17
N LYS A 58 -12.32 -4.58 -2.08
CA LYS A 58 -13.64 -5.16 -1.78
C LYS A 58 -14.71 -4.06 -1.69
N ASP A 59 -14.42 -2.98 -0.99
CA ASP A 59 -15.34 -1.86 -0.81
C ASP A 59 -15.59 -1.11 -2.12
N LEU A 60 -14.56 -0.92 -2.94
CA LEU A 60 -14.68 -0.36 -4.29
C LEU A 60 -15.63 -1.18 -5.15
N TYR A 61 -15.37 -2.48 -5.32
CA TYR A 61 -16.22 -3.34 -6.15
C TYR A 61 -17.63 -3.50 -5.59
N ALA A 62 -17.82 -3.43 -4.27
CA ALA A 62 -19.16 -3.42 -3.68
C ALA A 62 -20.01 -2.24 -4.17
N LYS A 63 -19.41 -1.09 -4.50
CA LYS A 63 -20.11 0.06 -5.12
C LYS A 63 -20.50 -0.22 -6.57
N TYR A 64 -19.61 -0.85 -7.34
CA TYR A 64 -19.92 -1.26 -8.72
C TYR A 64 -21.05 -2.31 -8.76
N MET A 65 -21.16 -3.17 -7.75
CA MET A 65 -22.23 -4.18 -7.69
C MET A 65 -23.64 -3.61 -7.43
N ILE A 66 -23.76 -2.35 -7.01
CA ILE A 66 -25.05 -1.70 -6.69
C ILE A 66 -25.45 -0.63 -7.70
N ASN A 67 -24.81 -0.58 -8.88
CA ASN A 67 -25.08 0.37 -9.97
C ASN A 67 -25.03 1.85 -9.52
N GLN A 68 -23.91 2.26 -8.93
CA GLN A 68 -23.61 3.68 -8.74
C GLN A 68 -22.97 4.29 -9.99
N GLU A 69 -22.97 5.63 -10.07
CA GLU A 69 -22.30 6.36 -11.14
C GLU A 69 -20.82 5.95 -11.27
N PRO A 70 -20.29 5.85 -12.50
CA PRO A 70 -18.91 5.46 -12.74
C PRO A 70 -17.93 6.43 -12.08
N ASN A 71 -16.74 5.93 -11.74
CA ASN A 71 -15.57 6.67 -11.23
C ASN A 71 -15.66 7.35 -9.85
N GLN A 72 -16.84 7.79 -9.37
CA GLN A 72 -16.95 8.45 -8.04
C GLN A 72 -16.41 7.59 -6.89
N PRO A 73 -16.69 6.28 -6.80
CA PRO A 73 -16.08 5.40 -5.80
C PRO A 73 -14.56 5.30 -5.93
N LEU A 74 -14.03 5.29 -7.16
CA LEU A 74 -12.59 5.21 -7.40
C LEU A 74 -11.89 6.50 -6.96
N LEU A 75 -12.43 7.66 -7.32
CA LEU A 75 -11.86 8.98 -7.02
C LEU A 75 -11.62 9.21 -5.53
N ALA A 76 -12.49 8.68 -4.67
CA ALA A 76 -12.35 8.78 -3.22
C ALA A 76 -11.22 7.91 -2.65
N LEU A 77 -10.71 6.95 -3.43
CA LEU A 77 -9.69 5.98 -3.02
C LEU A 77 -8.32 6.24 -3.65
N LEU A 78 -8.22 7.16 -4.62
CA LEU A 78 -6.96 7.51 -5.27
C LEU A 78 -5.99 8.21 -4.29
N GLY A 79 -4.70 7.92 -4.47
CA GLY A 79 -3.61 8.65 -3.84
C GLY A 79 -3.61 10.12 -4.28
N LYS A 80 -3.04 10.99 -3.45
CA LYS A 80 -3.07 12.45 -3.66
C LYS A 80 -2.55 12.86 -5.03
N ASP A 81 -1.43 12.30 -5.47
CA ASP A 81 -0.77 12.69 -6.71
C ASP A 81 -1.53 12.16 -7.94
N THR A 82 -1.98 10.90 -7.90
CA THR A 82 -2.83 10.32 -8.96
C THR A 82 -4.16 11.06 -9.06
N LYS A 83 -4.77 11.43 -7.93
CA LYS A 83 -5.99 12.25 -7.92
C LYS A 83 -5.76 13.64 -8.52
N MET A 84 -4.64 14.29 -8.19
CA MET A 84 -4.30 15.59 -8.78
C MET A 84 -4.14 15.50 -10.31
N LEU A 85 -3.54 14.43 -10.81
CA LEU A 85 -3.43 14.19 -12.26
C LEU A 85 -4.79 13.90 -12.89
N TRP A 86 -5.67 13.16 -12.21
CA TRP A 86 -7.05 12.95 -12.64
C TRP A 86 -7.80 14.28 -12.75
N ASP A 87 -7.79 15.08 -11.68
CA ASP A 87 -8.47 16.38 -11.64
C ASP A 87 -7.90 17.31 -12.74
N LYS A 88 -6.59 17.25 -13.05
CA LYS A 88 -5.98 18.01 -14.16
C LYS A 88 -6.43 17.51 -15.55
N ALA A 89 -6.57 16.20 -15.72
CA ALA A 89 -7.02 15.58 -16.97
C ALA A 89 -8.52 15.79 -17.24
N GLU A 90 -9.37 15.97 -16.21
CA GLU A 90 -10.79 16.35 -16.39
C GLU A 90 -10.97 17.83 -16.78
N ASN A 91 -10.04 18.70 -16.41
CA ASN A 91 -10.11 20.15 -16.65
C ASN A 91 -9.46 20.58 -17.97
N THR A 92 -9.24 19.67 -18.92
CA THR A 92 -8.82 20.00 -20.29
C THR A 92 -9.98 20.65 -21.07
N ASP A 93 -9.68 21.40 -22.13
CA ASP A 93 -10.66 22.25 -22.86
C ASP A 93 -11.87 21.49 -23.46
N ASP A 94 -11.79 20.16 -23.55
CA ASP A 94 -12.85 19.26 -23.98
C ASP A 94 -13.73 18.73 -22.83
N GLY A 95 -13.36 19.00 -21.57
CA GLY A 95 -14.11 18.62 -20.36
C GLY A 95 -14.26 17.11 -20.18
N MET A 96 -13.55 16.32 -20.97
CA MET A 96 -13.57 14.87 -20.96
C MET A 96 -12.20 14.42 -20.49
N ILE A 97 -12.16 13.63 -19.42
CA ILE A 97 -10.95 12.87 -19.13
C ILE A 97 -10.63 12.00 -20.35
N CYS A 98 -9.34 11.93 -20.71
CA CYS A 98 -8.84 11.12 -21.83
C CYS A 98 -9.04 9.59 -21.67
N LEU A 99 -9.75 9.15 -20.64
CA LEU A 99 -10.08 7.75 -20.44
C LEU A 99 -11.34 7.42 -21.23
N GLU A 100 -11.19 6.56 -22.23
CA GLU A 100 -12.32 6.08 -23.06
C GLU A 100 -13.10 4.91 -22.43
N PHE A 101 -12.72 4.49 -21.22
CA PHE A 101 -13.30 3.39 -20.47
C PHE A 101 -13.07 3.56 -18.96
N ASP A 102 -13.84 2.85 -18.14
CA ASP A 102 -13.64 2.77 -16.70
C ASP A 102 -12.57 1.71 -16.35
N PRO A 103 -11.44 2.11 -15.74
CA PRO A 103 -10.32 1.21 -15.48
C PRO A 103 -10.59 0.17 -14.38
N VAL A 104 -11.66 0.30 -13.58
CA VAL A 104 -12.02 -0.68 -12.54
C VAL A 104 -12.71 -1.90 -13.15
N VAL A 105 -13.51 -1.70 -14.19
CA VAL A 105 -14.28 -2.76 -14.87
C VAL A 105 -13.71 -3.13 -16.23
N ASP A 106 -12.68 -2.40 -16.69
CA ASP A 106 -12.03 -2.59 -17.99
C ASP A 106 -13.05 -2.58 -19.15
N GLY A 107 -13.85 -1.51 -19.18
CA GLY A 107 -14.93 -1.30 -20.14
C GLY A 107 -15.72 -0.01 -19.90
N GLN A 108 -16.61 0.32 -20.85
CA GLN A 108 -17.50 1.49 -20.75
C GLN A 108 -18.73 1.24 -19.86
N ASP A 109 -19.14 -0.03 -19.74
CA ASP A 109 -20.28 -0.48 -18.95
C ASP A 109 -19.95 -1.82 -18.27
N TRP A 110 -20.77 -2.26 -17.33
CA TRP A 110 -20.59 -3.53 -16.66
C TRP A 110 -21.89 -4.28 -16.31
N ASP A 111 -21.84 -5.62 -16.37
CA ASP A 111 -22.88 -6.46 -15.79
C ASP A 111 -22.61 -6.66 -14.29
N ALA A 112 -23.29 -5.89 -13.44
CA ALA A 112 -23.17 -5.98 -11.99
C ALA A 112 -23.49 -7.37 -11.41
N LYS A 113 -24.39 -8.14 -12.04
CA LYS A 113 -24.72 -9.49 -11.57
C LYS A 113 -23.61 -10.47 -11.92
N GLU A 114 -23.03 -10.34 -13.11
CA GLU A 114 -21.89 -11.15 -13.52
C GLU A 114 -20.64 -10.81 -12.69
N LEU A 115 -20.35 -9.53 -12.53
CA LEU A 115 -19.27 -9.03 -11.68
C LEU A 115 -19.37 -9.61 -10.26
N LYS A 116 -20.56 -9.49 -9.65
CA LYS A 116 -20.81 -10.03 -8.29
C LYS A 116 -20.58 -11.53 -8.18
N LYS A 117 -20.89 -12.31 -9.22
CA LYS A 117 -20.74 -13.78 -9.22
C LYS A 117 -19.30 -14.23 -9.48
N SER A 118 -18.55 -13.45 -10.24
CA SER A 118 -17.27 -13.86 -10.81
C SER A 118 -16.05 -13.23 -10.12
N LEU A 119 -16.23 -12.13 -9.40
CA LEU A 119 -15.14 -11.39 -8.76
C LEU A 119 -14.33 -12.25 -7.79
N LYS A 120 -13.03 -12.28 -8.03
CA LYS A 120 -11.99 -12.79 -7.14
C LYS A 120 -11.00 -11.67 -6.88
N ILE A 121 -10.61 -11.53 -5.63
CA ILE A 121 -9.63 -10.54 -5.17
C ILE A 121 -8.52 -11.32 -4.49
N SER A 122 -7.27 -11.09 -4.90
CA SER A 122 -6.11 -11.76 -4.29
C SER A 122 -4.93 -10.82 -4.17
N SER A 123 -4.19 -10.95 -3.07
CA SER A 123 -2.91 -10.30 -2.86
C SER A 123 -1.81 -10.91 -3.74
N LEU A 124 -0.98 -10.05 -4.32
CA LEU A 124 0.22 -10.45 -5.06
C LEU A 124 1.47 -10.34 -4.19
N LEU A 125 2.54 -11.08 -4.55
CA LEU A 125 3.80 -11.10 -3.81
C LEU A 125 4.52 -9.73 -3.78
N ASN A 126 4.25 -8.87 -4.76
CA ASN A 126 4.76 -7.50 -4.82
C ASN A 126 3.96 -6.53 -3.93
N GLY A 127 2.96 -7.02 -3.19
CA GLY A 127 2.10 -6.21 -2.32
C GLY A 127 0.96 -5.50 -3.04
N ASN A 128 0.76 -5.76 -4.34
CA ASN A 128 -0.39 -5.26 -5.09
C ASN A 128 -1.61 -6.16 -4.85
N VAL A 129 -2.77 -5.69 -5.30
CA VAL A 129 -4.01 -6.46 -5.28
C VAL A 129 -4.44 -6.74 -6.71
N LEU A 130 -4.71 -8.00 -7.01
CA LEU A 130 -5.23 -8.45 -8.30
C LEU A 130 -6.73 -8.72 -8.17
N THR A 131 -7.51 -8.23 -9.13
CA THR A 131 -8.89 -8.66 -9.34
C THR A 131 -9.02 -9.44 -10.63
N GLN A 132 -9.85 -10.47 -10.59
CA GLN A 132 -10.23 -11.27 -11.74
C GLN A 132 -11.74 -11.45 -11.71
N PHE A 133 -12.40 -11.12 -12.81
CA PHE A 133 -13.86 -11.20 -12.92
C PHE A 133 -14.25 -11.43 -14.38
N ALA A 134 -15.55 -11.61 -14.62
CA ALA A 134 -16.15 -11.57 -15.93
C ALA A 134 -17.00 -10.30 -16.08
N ASN A 135 -16.93 -9.67 -17.25
CA ASN A 135 -17.76 -8.56 -17.63
C ASN A 135 -18.27 -8.77 -19.07
N PHE A 136 -19.59 -8.86 -19.24
CA PHE A 136 -20.26 -9.26 -20.48
C PHE A 136 -19.67 -10.54 -21.11
N GLY A 137 -19.37 -11.54 -20.27
CA GLY A 137 -18.79 -12.82 -20.70
C GLY A 137 -17.29 -12.80 -21.00
N GLU A 138 -16.63 -11.64 -20.96
CA GLU A 138 -15.19 -11.51 -21.13
C GLU A 138 -14.47 -11.60 -19.79
N LYS A 139 -13.35 -12.34 -19.75
CA LYS A 139 -12.51 -12.39 -18.54
C LYS A 139 -11.66 -11.13 -18.45
N LYS A 140 -11.79 -10.42 -17.34
CA LYS A 140 -11.05 -9.20 -17.03
C LYS A 140 -10.07 -9.44 -15.89
N GLN A 141 -8.97 -8.72 -15.92
CA GLN A 141 -7.95 -8.75 -14.87
C GLN A 141 -7.41 -7.34 -14.65
N VAL A 142 -7.48 -6.87 -13.41
CA VAL A 142 -7.06 -5.52 -13.03
C VAL A 142 -6.13 -5.60 -11.82
N GLU A 143 -4.95 -5.00 -11.91
CA GLU A 143 -3.98 -4.94 -10.83
C GLU A 143 -3.93 -3.52 -10.23
N TYR A 144 -3.95 -3.44 -8.91
CA TYR A 144 -3.94 -2.19 -8.15
C TYR A 144 -2.64 -2.07 -7.36
N SER A 145 -1.90 -0.98 -7.58
CA SER A 145 -0.80 -0.57 -6.70
C SER A 145 -1.28 0.44 -5.67
N PHE A 146 -0.53 0.55 -4.58
CA PHE A 146 -0.91 1.38 -3.45
C PHE A 146 0.28 2.14 -2.87
N ILE A 147 0.03 3.36 -2.45
CA ILE A 147 0.89 4.08 -1.51
C ILE A 147 0.25 3.95 -0.12
N CYS A 148 1.03 3.50 0.86
CA CYS A 148 0.56 3.28 2.23
C CYS A 148 1.47 4.04 3.20
N ASP A 149 1.04 5.22 3.60
CA ASP A 149 1.60 5.94 4.75
C ASP A 149 0.80 5.53 5.99
N GLU A 150 -0.03 6.43 6.54
CA GLU A 150 -0.95 6.10 7.66
C GLU A 150 -2.21 5.35 7.18
N LYS A 151 -2.60 5.55 5.92
CA LYS A 151 -3.70 4.86 5.24
C LYS A 151 -3.28 4.54 3.82
N CYS A 152 -3.65 3.36 3.33
CA CYS A 152 -3.42 3.00 1.94
C CYS A 152 -4.39 3.75 1.02
N ALA A 153 -3.88 4.19 -0.12
CA ALA A 153 -4.64 4.73 -1.24
C ALA A 153 -4.17 4.08 -2.56
N ILE A 154 -5.05 3.99 -3.54
CA ILE A 154 -4.76 3.44 -4.87
C ILE A 154 -3.86 4.42 -5.62
N ASP A 155 -2.68 3.96 -6.00
CA ASP A 155 -1.69 4.78 -6.70
C ASP A 155 -1.78 4.62 -8.22
N ASP A 156 -1.91 3.37 -8.68
CA ASP A 156 -2.05 3.05 -10.10
C ASP A 156 -3.03 1.88 -10.28
N ILE A 157 -3.63 1.84 -11.47
CA ILE A 157 -4.45 0.73 -11.96
C ILE A 157 -3.81 0.24 -13.25
N LYS A 158 -3.52 -1.06 -13.30
CA LYS A 158 -2.87 -1.70 -14.45
C LYS A 158 -3.74 -2.78 -15.05
N ILE A 159 -3.83 -2.76 -16.38
CA ILE A 159 -4.49 -3.79 -17.17
C ILE A 159 -3.50 -4.23 -18.22
N GLN A 160 -3.15 -5.52 -18.21
CA GLN A 160 -2.21 -6.08 -19.17
C GLN A 160 -2.88 -7.26 -19.86
N THR A 161 -3.13 -7.09 -21.16
CA THR A 161 -3.67 -8.13 -22.03
C THR A 161 -2.67 -8.42 -23.15
N LYS A 162 -3.07 -9.27 -24.11
CA LYS A 162 -2.28 -9.45 -25.33
C LYS A 162 -2.44 -8.29 -26.32
N GLU A 163 -3.49 -7.48 -26.14
CA GLU A 163 -3.92 -6.45 -27.08
C GLU A 163 -3.42 -5.07 -26.66
N TYR A 164 -3.34 -4.81 -25.36
CA TYR A 164 -2.87 -3.54 -24.81
C TYR A 164 -2.28 -3.69 -23.41
N ASP A 165 -1.50 -2.68 -23.03
CA ASP A 165 -0.96 -2.45 -21.69
C ASP A 165 -1.41 -1.05 -21.26
N PHE A 166 -2.08 -0.97 -20.12
CA PHE A 166 -2.65 0.25 -19.58
C PHE A 166 -2.13 0.49 -18.17
N SER A 167 -1.81 1.75 -17.89
CA SER A 167 -1.55 2.28 -16.55
C SER A 167 -2.34 3.58 -16.41
N LEU A 168 -3.22 3.65 -15.40
CA LEU A 168 -3.98 4.85 -15.11
C LEU A 168 -3.04 6.02 -14.86
N LEU A 169 -2.02 5.84 -14.04
CA LEU A 169 -1.07 6.89 -13.68
C LEU A 169 -0.32 7.45 -14.90
N ASN A 170 0.15 6.58 -15.80
CA ASN A 170 0.85 7.03 -17.01
C ASN A 170 -0.11 7.73 -17.98
N THR A 171 -1.31 7.18 -18.17
CA THR A 171 -2.35 7.79 -19.01
C THR A 171 -2.67 9.20 -18.51
N LEU A 172 -2.93 9.36 -17.21
CA LEU A 172 -3.22 10.67 -16.62
C LEU A 172 -2.06 11.67 -16.77
N LYS A 173 -0.79 11.23 -16.71
CA LYS A 173 0.37 12.11 -16.97
C LYS A 173 0.37 12.62 -18.41
N GLU A 174 0.18 11.71 -19.37
CA GLU A 174 0.11 12.05 -20.80
C GLU A 174 -1.01 13.06 -21.07
N CYS A 175 -2.21 12.81 -20.54
CA CYS A 175 -3.38 13.65 -20.76
C CYS A 175 -3.27 15.01 -20.09
N SER A 176 -2.62 15.05 -18.93
CA SER A 176 -2.40 16.29 -18.21
C SER A 176 -1.18 17.06 -18.71
N GLY A 177 -0.41 16.55 -19.68
CA GLY A 177 0.83 17.17 -20.16
C GLY A 177 1.89 17.30 -19.07
N SER A 178 2.00 16.30 -18.19
CA SER A 178 2.90 16.28 -17.02
C SER A 178 4.05 15.29 -17.17
#